data_AF-A0A968X9R0-F1
#
_entry.id   AF-A0A968X9R0-F1
#
_cell.length_a   1.000
_cell.length_b   1.000
_cell.length_c   1.000
_cell.angle_alpha   90.00
_cell.angle_beta   90.00
_cell.angle_gamma   90.00
#
_symmetry.space_group_name_H-M   'P 1'
#
loop_
_entity.id
_entity.type
_entity.pdbx_description
1 polymer ?
#
loop_
_entity_poly.entity_id
_entity_poly.type
_entity_poly.pdbx_seq_one_letter_code
_entity_poly.pdbx_strand_id
1 'polypeptide(L)'
;MSLPETVTEYQPELIVRSDYFGYEPVEDQQRIEWYLNFAHSDLFCAYGGSLFAQDEMQVAEHPALASLREALLAQNISALTVEAGNPTPILIRGVERRCAIATDPSSSLGRPYGLYGNNFARAKADVIQQATQVINPPTMTNIIAIEAPVGGYGSYTLDEIRYVLTTAFTGFAAACVESELAQPQSSTVIHTGFWGCGAYGGNRVLMVLLQLLAARLAGVTWLIFHTGAADANQPLSEAQGILQRLLGSVDRSLDDTLVAIQALDFQWGVGDGN
;
A
#
# COMPACT_ATOMS: atom_id res chain seq x y z
N MET A 1 -3.85 16.11 -5.17
CA MET A 1 -2.75 17.07 -5.42
C MET A 1 -2.31 16.92 -6.86
N SER A 2 -1.91 18.00 -7.54
CA SER A 2 -1.35 17.88 -8.89
C SER A 2 0.07 17.32 -8.83
N LEU A 3 0.43 16.47 -9.80
CA LEU A 3 1.81 16.02 -9.96
C LEU A 3 2.75 17.20 -10.24
N PRO A 4 4.00 17.18 -9.74
CA PRO A 4 5.02 18.16 -10.13
C PRO A 4 5.33 18.07 -11.63
N GLU A 5 5.74 19.18 -12.25
CA GLU A 5 6.10 19.21 -13.68
C GLU A 5 7.44 18.52 -13.97
N THR A 6 8.34 18.49 -12.99
CA THR A 6 9.71 17.95 -13.12
C THR A 6 10.00 16.92 -12.06
N VAL A 7 10.83 15.93 -12.39
CA VAL A 7 11.35 14.97 -11.42
C VAL A 7 12.53 15.59 -10.68
N THR A 8 12.50 15.60 -9.36
CA THR A 8 13.55 16.17 -8.52
C THR A 8 14.77 15.25 -8.40
N GLU A 9 15.94 15.81 -8.07
CA GLU A 9 17.14 15.04 -7.68
C GLU A 9 16.99 14.25 -6.39
N TYR A 10 15.98 14.58 -5.57
CA TYR A 10 15.71 13.89 -4.31
C TYR A 10 15.59 12.37 -4.51
N GLN A 11 16.12 11.60 -3.56
CA GLN A 11 16.03 10.15 -3.59
C GLN A 11 15.67 9.64 -2.18
N PRO A 12 14.48 9.01 -2.01
CA PRO A 12 14.15 8.30 -0.79
C PRO A 12 15.18 7.20 -0.52
N GLU A 13 15.50 6.98 0.75
CA GLU A 13 16.22 5.78 1.13
C GLU A 13 15.26 4.59 1.08
N LEU A 14 15.58 3.60 0.22
CA LEU A 14 14.79 2.39 0.06
C LEU A 14 15.33 1.29 0.98
N ILE A 15 14.46 0.77 1.84
CA ILE A 15 14.76 -0.39 2.68
C ILE A 15 13.88 -1.55 2.22
N VAL A 16 14.50 -2.68 1.90
CA VAL A 16 13.78 -3.88 1.44
C VAL A 16 13.62 -4.85 2.60
N ARG A 17 12.40 -5.29 2.83
CA ARG A 17 12.09 -6.33 3.82
C ARG A 17 11.40 -7.51 3.14
N SER A 18 11.81 -8.72 3.50
CA SER A 18 11.24 -9.97 2.99
C SER A 18 9.99 -10.43 3.75
N ASP A 19 9.60 -9.71 4.79
CA ASP A 19 8.41 -9.97 5.59
C ASP A 19 7.22 -9.12 5.13
N TYR A 20 6.08 -9.30 5.81
CA TYR A 20 4.89 -8.46 5.68
C TYR A 20 4.92 -7.34 6.72
N PHE A 21 3.93 -6.45 6.72
CA PHE A 21 3.84 -5.35 7.69
C PHE A 21 3.85 -5.88 9.13
N GLY A 22 4.89 -5.49 9.89
CA GLY A 22 5.07 -5.87 11.29
C GLY A 22 4.40 -4.92 12.27
N TYR A 23 4.20 -3.65 11.86
CA TYR A 23 3.64 -2.57 12.69
C TYR A 23 4.39 -2.41 14.01
N GLU A 24 5.72 -2.50 13.93
CA GLU A 24 6.61 -2.41 15.08
C GLU A 24 6.49 -1.03 15.76
N PRO A 25 6.70 -0.95 17.09
CA PRO A 25 6.77 0.33 17.76
C PRO A 25 7.86 1.22 17.16
N VAL A 26 7.52 2.48 16.89
CA VAL A 26 8.48 3.48 16.43
C VAL A 26 9.28 3.97 17.63
N GLU A 27 10.56 3.61 17.69
CA GLU A 27 11.47 4.04 18.78
C GLU A 27 11.97 5.49 18.60
N ASP A 28 12.14 5.91 17.34
CA ASP A 28 12.62 7.25 16.98
C ASP A 28 11.45 8.24 16.91
N GLN A 29 11.36 9.12 17.90
CA GLN A 29 10.30 10.12 17.97
C GLN A 29 10.31 11.11 16.80
N GLN A 30 11.39 11.23 16.02
CA GLN A 30 11.43 12.09 14.83
C GLN A 30 10.93 11.39 13.56
N ARG A 31 10.46 10.14 13.66
CA ARG A 31 9.91 9.39 12.53
C ARG A 31 8.41 9.25 12.67
N ILE A 32 7.71 9.56 11.59
CA ILE A 32 6.28 9.25 11.46
C ILE A 32 6.15 8.17 10.40
N GLU A 33 5.81 6.95 10.85
CA GLU A 33 5.62 5.81 9.98
C GLU A 33 4.15 5.68 9.55
N TRP A 34 3.97 5.45 8.25
CA TRP A 34 2.69 5.23 7.61
C TRP A 34 2.67 3.89 6.89
N TYR A 35 1.60 3.12 7.07
CA TYR A 35 1.41 1.82 6.47
C TYR A 35 0.33 1.88 5.40
N LEU A 36 0.66 1.45 4.18
CA LEU A 36 -0.27 1.51 3.06
C LEU A 36 -1.40 0.49 3.25
N ASN A 37 -2.64 0.93 3.15
CA ASN A 37 -3.80 0.08 2.96
C ASN A 37 -4.07 -0.02 1.45
N PHE A 38 -4.13 -1.24 0.92
CA PHE A 38 -4.44 -1.54 -0.48
C PHE A 38 -5.96 -1.51 -0.64
N ALA A 39 -6.51 -0.31 -0.46
CA ALA A 39 -7.92 -0.08 -0.24
C ALA A 39 -8.78 -0.38 -1.48
N HIS A 40 -10.06 -0.64 -1.23
CA HIS A 40 -11.12 -0.45 -2.22
C HIS A 40 -11.55 1.04 -2.27
N SER A 41 -12.21 1.43 -3.36
CA SER A 41 -12.78 2.79 -3.55
C SER A 41 -13.68 3.19 -2.40
N ASP A 42 -14.43 2.25 -1.83
CA ASP A 42 -15.26 2.43 -0.65
C ASP A 42 -14.52 1.92 0.60
N LEU A 43 -14.02 2.84 1.43
CA LEU A 43 -13.08 2.55 2.51
C LEU A 43 -13.62 1.46 3.45
N PHE A 44 -12.83 0.39 3.61
CA PHE A 44 -13.11 -0.75 4.49
C PHE A 44 -14.45 -1.45 4.22
N CYS A 45 -15.05 -1.30 3.04
CA CYS A 45 -16.41 -1.80 2.78
C CYS A 45 -16.58 -3.32 2.98
N ALA A 46 -15.49 -4.08 2.87
CA ALA A 46 -15.48 -5.53 2.96
C ALA A 46 -15.03 -6.07 4.33
N TYR A 47 -14.82 -5.23 5.35
CA TYR A 47 -14.23 -5.67 6.63
C TYR A 47 -15.02 -6.79 7.35
N GLY A 48 -16.34 -6.85 7.14
CA GLY A 48 -17.23 -7.89 7.67
C GLY A 48 -17.44 -9.08 6.72
N GLY A 49 -16.73 -9.12 5.59
CA GLY A 49 -16.83 -10.13 4.56
C GLY A 49 -16.03 -11.40 4.86
N SER A 50 -16.07 -12.34 3.92
CA SER A 50 -15.35 -13.62 4.03
C SER A 50 -13.95 -13.61 3.40
N LEU A 51 -13.62 -12.57 2.64
CA LEU A 51 -12.29 -12.39 2.06
C LEU A 51 -11.34 -11.84 3.13
N PHE A 52 -10.10 -12.34 3.14
CA PHE A 52 -9.07 -11.88 4.07
C PHE A 52 -7.80 -11.48 3.31
N ALA A 53 -7.94 -10.46 2.48
CA ALA A 53 -6.82 -9.86 1.77
C ALA A 53 -6.18 -8.77 2.63
N GLN A 54 -5.27 -7.99 2.05
CA GLN A 54 -4.48 -7.02 2.80
C GLN A 54 -5.34 -5.96 3.51
N ASP A 55 -6.41 -5.48 2.87
CA ASP A 55 -7.32 -4.49 3.46
C ASP A 55 -8.07 -5.07 4.67
N GLU A 56 -8.79 -6.19 4.48
CA GLU A 56 -9.56 -6.81 5.56
C GLU A 56 -8.69 -7.28 6.72
N MET A 57 -7.49 -7.79 6.43
CA MET A 57 -6.52 -8.17 7.45
C MET A 57 -6.07 -6.97 8.28
N GLN A 58 -5.77 -5.83 7.65
CA GLN A 58 -5.38 -4.62 8.39
C GLN A 58 -6.54 -4.12 9.27
N VAL A 59 -7.80 -4.17 8.81
CA VAL A 59 -8.97 -3.83 9.63
C VAL A 59 -9.18 -4.80 10.78
N ALA A 60 -9.01 -6.11 10.56
CA ALA A 60 -9.16 -7.11 11.61
C ALA A 60 -8.10 -6.96 12.72
N GLU A 61 -6.86 -6.63 12.37
CA GLU A 61 -5.78 -6.37 13.32
C GLU A 61 -5.92 -5.03 14.06
N HIS A 62 -6.68 -4.08 13.50
CA HIS A 62 -6.96 -2.76 14.05
C HIS A 62 -8.47 -2.51 14.20
N PRO A 63 -9.17 -3.12 15.18
CA PRO A 63 -10.64 -3.11 15.26
C PRO A 63 -11.30 -1.71 15.31
N ALA A 64 -10.55 -0.68 15.69
CA ALA A 64 -11.02 0.71 15.63
C ALA A 64 -11.32 1.18 14.19
N LEU A 65 -10.70 0.60 13.16
CA LEU A 65 -10.99 0.90 11.75
C LEU A 65 -12.39 0.45 11.33
N ALA A 66 -12.85 -0.71 11.81
CA ALA A 66 -14.23 -1.14 11.64
C ALA A 66 -15.20 -0.17 12.34
N SER A 67 -14.86 0.28 13.55
CA SER A 67 -15.67 1.27 14.27
C SER A 67 -15.73 2.62 13.54
N LEU A 68 -14.62 3.04 12.92
CA LEU A 68 -14.56 4.23 12.07
C LEU A 68 -15.50 4.10 10.87
N ARG A 69 -15.48 2.96 10.17
CA ARG A 69 -16.40 2.69 9.05
C ARG A 69 -17.86 2.85 9.47
N GLU A 70 -18.26 2.20 10.55
CA GLU A 70 -19.64 2.28 11.05
C GLU A 70 -20.02 3.70 11.46
N ALA A 71 -19.10 4.45 12.06
CA ALA A 71 -19.33 5.84 12.43
C ALA A 71 -19.49 6.78 11.21
N LEU A 72 -18.73 6.54 10.13
CA LEU A 72 -18.84 7.30 8.87
C LEU A 72 -20.20 7.03 8.20
N LEU A 73 -20.61 5.76 8.15
CA LEU A 73 -21.92 5.35 7.62
C LEU A 73 -23.07 5.97 8.42
N ALA A 74 -23.03 5.89 9.75
CA ALA A 74 -24.05 6.47 10.63
C ALA A 74 -24.18 7.99 10.47
N GLN A 75 -23.09 8.67 10.11
CA GLN A 75 -23.05 10.12 9.88
C GLN A 75 -23.31 10.51 8.42
N ASN A 76 -23.53 9.54 7.51
CA ASN A 76 -23.62 9.76 6.06
C ASN A 76 -22.41 10.52 5.49
N ILE A 77 -21.21 10.24 6.00
CA ILE A 77 -19.96 10.79 5.48
C ILE A 77 -19.43 9.81 4.43
N SER A 78 -19.32 10.28 3.19
CA SER A 78 -18.70 9.53 2.11
C SER A 78 -17.20 9.37 2.37
N ALA A 79 -16.72 8.13 2.37
CA ALA A 79 -15.33 7.78 2.64
C ALA A 79 -14.73 7.07 1.43
N LEU A 80 -14.64 7.80 0.32
CA LEU A 80 -14.15 7.25 -0.94
C LEU A 80 -12.66 7.51 -1.10
N THR A 81 -11.89 6.46 -1.43
CA THR A 81 -10.48 6.58 -1.79
C THR A 81 -10.28 6.99 -3.27
N VAL A 82 -11.37 6.95 -4.05
CA VAL A 82 -11.49 7.49 -5.40
C VAL A 82 -12.85 8.17 -5.57
N GLU A 83 -12.86 9.44 -5.96
CA GLU A 83 -14.09 10.21 -6.20
C GLU A 83 -14.08 10.81 -7.61
N ALA A 84 -15.14 10.54 -8.39
CA ALA A 84 -15.27 10.99 -9.78
C ALA A 84 -14.05 10.67 -10.67
N GLY A 85 -13.43 9.49 -10.45
CA GLY A 85 -12.23 9.05 -11.17
C GLY A 85 -10.93 9.73 -10.73
N ASN A 86 -10.96 10.53 -9.65
CA ASN A 86 -9.78 11.17 -9.08
C ASN A 86 -9.38 10.50 -7.77
N PRO A 87 -8.08 10.29 -7.51
CA PRO A 87 -7.61 9.75 -6.25
C PRO A 87 -7.88 10.69 -5.07
N THR A 88 -8.49 10.16 -4.01
CA THR A 88 -8.82 10.88 -2.77
C THR A 88 -8.29 10.08 -1.57
N PRO A 89 -6.98 10.09 -1.30
CA PRO A 89 -6.41 9.26 -0.25
C PRO A 89 -7.02 9.59 1.13
N ILE A 90 -7.23 8.57 1.94
CA ILE A 90 -7.72 8.72 3.31
C ILE A 90 -6.59 8.38 4.28
N LEU A 91 -6.28 9.31 5.18
CA LEU A 91 -5.21 9.16 6.17
C LEU A 91 -5.82 9.00 7.56
N ILE A 92 -5.33 8.02 8.32
CA ILE A 92 -5.82 7.70 9.66
C ILE A 92 -4.60 7.58 10.57
N ARG A 93 -4.55 8.34 11.67
CA ARG A 93 -3.40 8.35 12.57
C ARG A 93 -3.70 7.67 13.90
N GLY A 94 -2.66 7.09 14.50
CA GLY A 94 -2.69 6.62 15.87
C GLY A 94 -3.78 5.57 16.11
N VAL A 95 -3.92 4.60 15.22
CA VAL A 95 -4.86 3.50 15.38
C VAL A 95 -4.15 2.36 16.11
N GLU A 96 -4.81 1.78 17.11
CA GLU A 96 -4.25 0.66 17.86
C GLU A 96 -4.33 -0.64 17.05
N ARG A 97 -3.19 -1.31 16.90
CA ARG A 97 -3.13 -2.71 16.53
C ARG A 97 -3.35 -3.57 17.78
N ARG A 98 -4.40 -4.36 17.78
CA ARG A 98 -4.86 -5.12 18.97
C ARG A 98 -4.64 -6.62 18.86
N CYS A 99 -4.45 -7.13 17.66
CA CYS A 99 -4.08 -8.52 17.44
C CYS A 99 -3.20 -8.69 16.20
N ALA A 100 -2.56 -9.86 16.12
CA ALA A 100 -1.90 -10.37 14.94
C ALA A 100 -2.60 -11.67 14.51
N ILE A 101 -2.86 -11.83 13.21
CA ILE A 101 -3.49 -13.05 12.69
C ILE A 101 -2.49 -13.76 11.78
N ALA A 102 -2.03 -14.94 12.21
CA ALA A 102 -1.07 -15.72 11.44
C ALA A 102 -1.75 -16.37 10.22
N THR A 103 -1.33 -15.99 9.02
CA THR A 103 -1.93 -16.40 7.74
C THR A 103 -1.16 -17.51 7.01
N ASP A 104 0.02 -17.88 7.51
CA ASP A 104 0.87 -18.92 6.94
C ASP A 104 0.22 -20.32 6.96
N PRO A 105 0.49 -21.16 5.94
CA PRO A 105 0.06 -22.55 5.94
C PRO A 105 0.64 -23.37 7.10
N SER A 106 -0.24 -24.04 7.86
CA SER A 106 0.12 -24.97 8.92
C SER A 106 -0.88 -26.10 9.04
N SER A 107 -0.48 -27.29 8.59
CA SER A 107 -1.32 -28.50 8.67
C SER A 107 -1.55 -28.95 10.12
N SER A 108 -0.56 -28.78 10.99
CA SER A 108 -0.67 -29.17 12.41
C SER A 108 -1.61 -28.27 13.21
N LEU A 109 -1.84 -27.04 12.74
CA LEU A 109 -2.76 -26.06 13.35
C LEU A 109 -4.10 -25.95 12.60
N GLY A 110 -4.41 -26.90 11.71
CA GLY A 110 -5.71 -26.93 11.02
C GLY A 110 -5.88 -25.90 9.88
N ARG A 111 -4.81 -25.21 9.45
CA ARG A 111 -4.79 -24.26 8.33
C ARG A 111 -3.82 -24.70 7.22
N PRO A 112 -3.98 -25.89 6.60
CA PRO A 112 -2.99 -26.46 5.68
C PRO A 112 -2.69 -25.62 4.43
N TYR A 113 -3.59 -24.69 4.07
CA TYR A 113 -3.42 -23.77 2.94
C TYR A 113 -3.26 -22.30 3.38
N GLY A 114 -3.08 -22.07 4.68
CA GLY A 114 -3.04 -20.73 5.27
C GLY A 114 -4.43 -20.13 5.46
N LEU A 115 -4.47 -18.84 5.80
CA LEU A 115 -5.70 -18.07 6.00
C LEU A 115 -5.81 -16.83 5.09
N TYR A 116 -4.85 -16.58 4.20
CA TYR A 116 -4.91 -15.43 3.30
C TYR A 116 -5.97 -15.62 2.20
N GLY A 117 -6.67 -14.55 1.83
CA GLY A 117 -7.69 -14.55 0.78
C GLY A 117 -8.88 -15.46 1.09
N ASN A 118 -9.38 -16.16 0.08
CA ASN A 118 -10.51 -17.08 0.15
C ASN A 118 -10.26 -18.31 1.05
N ASN A 119 -9.02 -18.56 1.49
CA ASN A 119 -8.76 -19.61 2.48
C ASN A 119 -9.36 -19.27 3.85
N PHE A 120 -9.48 -17.99 4.19
CA PHE A 120 -10.17 -17.55 5.41
C PHE A 120 -11.63 -17.98 5.44
N ALA A 121 -12.36 -17.75 4.34
CA ALA A 121 -13.76 -18.14 4.17
C ALA A 121 -14.01 -19.64 4.41
N ARG A 122 -12.99 -20.48 4.15
CA ARG A 122 -13.04 -21.94 4.29
C ARG A 122 -12.60 -22.42 5.67
N ALA A 123 -11.93 -21.57 6.44
CA ALA A 123 -11.40 -21.92 7.74
C ALA A 123 -12.53 -21.97 8.78
N LYS A 124 -12.37 -22.87 9.76
CA LYS A 124 -13.28 -22.92 10.91
C LYS A 124 -12.93 -21.81 11.89
N ALA A 125 -13.93 -21.34 12.64
CA ALA A 125 -13.77 -20.27 13.61
C ALA A 125 -12.72 -20.58 14.70
N ASP A 126 -12.62 -21.83 15.14
CA ASP A 126 -11.62 -22.28 16.12
C ASP A 126 -10.18 -22.18 15.58
N VAL A 127 -9.98 -22.51 14.30
CA VAL A 127 -8.68 -22.34 13.61
C VAL A 127 -8.30 -20.87 13.52
N ILE A 128 -9.24 -19.98 13.17
CA ILE A 128 -9.00 -18.53 13.10
C ILE A 128 -8.68 -17.99 14.51
N GLN A 129 -9.44 -18.41 15.53
CA GLN A 129 -9.19 -18.02 16.92
C GLN A 129 -7.80 -18.47 17.38
N GLN A 130 -7.39 -19.70 17.08
CA GLN A 130 -6.05 -20.20 17.40
C GLN A 130 -4.93 -19.45 16.65
N ALA A 131 -5.21 -18.97 15.44
CA ALA A 131 -4.29 -18.17 14.65
C ALA A 131 -4.16 -16.72 15.13
N THR A 132 -5.05 -16.26 16.01
CA THR A 132 -5.12 -14.87 16.47
C THR A 132 -4.38 -14.71 17.79
N GLN A 133 -3.37 -13.84 17.80
CA GLN A 133 -2.61 -13.46 18.99
C GLN A 133 -3.01 -12.07 19.45
N VAL A 134 -3.39 -11.92 20.72
CA VAL A 134 -3.64 -10.61 21.33
C VAL A 134 -2.32 -9.85 21.51
N ILE A 135 -2.32 -8.57 21.17
CA ILE A 135 -1.20 -7.65 21.37
C ILE A 135 -1.53 -6.74 22.55
N ASN A 136 -0.74 -6.84 23.63
CA ASN A 136 -0.90 -6.04 24.83
C ASN A 136 0.48 -5.74 25.46
N PRO A 137 0.91 -4.47 25.58
CA PRO A 137 0.20 -3.26 25.13
C PRO A 137 0.03 -3.21 23.60
N PRO A 138 -0.99 -2.51 23.07
CA PRO A 138 -1.16 -2.34 21.62
C PRO A 138 0.01 -1.56 21.02
N THR A 139 0.30 -1.80 19.73
CA THR A 139 1.12 -0.88 18.94
C THR A 139 0.23 0.17 18.28
N MET A 140 0.82 1.30 17.90
CA MET A 140 0.12 2.41 17.25
C MET A 140 0.54 2.51 15.80
N THR A 141 -0.43 2.70 14.91
CA THR A 141 -0.20 2.69 13.47
C THR A 141 -0.89 3.87 12.80
N ASN A 142 -0.17 4.53 11.88
CA ASN A 142 -0.78 5.45 10.93
C ASN A 142 -0.98 4.74 9.59
N ILE A 143 -2.08 5.02 8.92
CA ILE A 143 -2.53 4.30 7.72
C ILE A 143 -2.78 5.32 6.61
N ILE A 144 -2.36 4.97 5.40
CA ILE A 144 -2.71 5.67 4.16
C ILE A 144 -3.54 4.70 3.32
N ALA A 145 -4.80 5.02 3.03
CA ALA A 145 -5.66 4.21 2.17
C ALA A 145 -5.74 4.79 0.76
N ILE A 146 -5.29 4.00 -0.22
CA ILE A 146 -5.37 4.31 -1.65
C ILE A 146 -5.74 3.07 -2.48
N GLU A 147 -6.57 3.27 -3.50
CA GLU A 147 -7.00 2.19 -4.39
C GLU A 147 -6.19 2.19 -5.68
N ALA A 148 -5.63 1.03 -6.05
CA ALA A 148 -4.98 0.84 -7.35
C ALA A 148 -6.04 0.69 -8.46
N PRO A 149 -5.74 1.03 -9.73
CA PRO A 149 -6.67 0.77 -10.81
C PRO A 149 -7.01 -0.73 -10.95
N VAL A 150 -8.26 -0.99 -11.34
CA VAL A 150 -8.84 -2.34 -11.48
C VAL A 150 -9.24 -2.65 -12.91
N GLY A 151 -9.18 -3.93 -13.29
CA GLY A 151 -9.85 -4.43 -14.48
C GLY A 151 -9.23 -4.04 -15.83
N GLY A 152 -7.96 -3.64 -15.83
CA GLY A 152 -7.23 -3.35 -17.07
C GLY A 152 -6.81 -4.62 -17.83
N TYR A 153 -6.45 -4.45 -19.11
CA TYR A 153 -6.02 -5.54 -20.00
C TYR A 153 -5.06 -5.02 -21.07
N GLY A 154 -4.17 -5.89 -21.56
CA GLY A 154 -3.18 -5.53 -22.59
C GLY A 154 -2.14 -4.53 -22.09
N SER A 155 -1.62 -3.70 -22.99
CA SER A 155 -0.61 -2.69 -22.67
C SER A 155 -1.19 -1.57 -21.79
N TYR A 156 -0.42 -1.14 -20.78
CA TYR A 156 -0.76 0.06 -20.02
C TYR A 156 -0.71 1.30 -20.92
N THR A 157 -1.79 2.07 -20.90
CA THR A 157 -1.88 3.38 -21.53
C THR A 157 -1.16 4.44 -20.70
N LEU A 158 -0.82 5.58 -21.33
CA LEU A 158 -0.24 6.72 -20.63
C LEU A 158 -1.16 7.24 -19.51
N ASP A 159 -2.47 7.23 -19.74
CA ASP A 159 -3.45 7.70 -18.77
C ASP A 159 -3.54 6.77 -17.55
N GLU A 160 -3.48 5.45 -17.74
CA GLU A 160 -3.41 4.49 -16.64
C GLU A 160 -2.11 4.65 -15.84
N ILE A 161 -0.96 4.79 -16.52
CA ILE A 161 0.34 5.04 -15.87
C ILE A 161 0.28 6.32 -15.04
N ARG A 162 -0.27 7.41 -15.62
CA ARG A 162 -0.43 8.69 -14.94
C ARG A 162 -1.38 8.58 -13.76
N TYR A 163 -2.48 7.83 -13.89
CA TYR A 163 -3.43 7.59 -12.81
C TYR A 163 -2.79 6.86 -11.63
N VAL A 164 -2.05 5.77 -11.89
CA VAL A 164 -1.32 5.03 -10.85
C VAL A 164 -0.34 5.95 -10.12
N LEU A 165 0.48 6.71 -10.88
CA LEU A 165 1.44 7.63 -10.29
C LEU A 165 0.74 8.71 -9.46
N THR A 166 -0.31 9.33 -9.98
CA THR A 166 -1.08 10.38 -9.30
C THR A 166 -1.66 9.87 -7.98
N THR A 167 -2.16 8.64 -7.98
CA THR A 167 -2.74 7.99 -6.81
C THR A 167 -1.70 7.79 -5.71
N ALA A 168 -0.59 7.13 -6.04
CA ALA A 168 0.51 6.90 -5.08
C ALA A 168 1.11 8.23 -4.61
N PHE A 169 1.39 9.16 -5.52
CA PHE A 169 1.93 10.48 -5.18
C PHE A 169 1.01 11.25 -4.25
N THR A 170 -0.30 11.29 -4.53
CA THR A 170 -1.23 12.06 -3.69
C THR A 170 -1.31 11.48 -2.28
N GLY A 171 -1.34 10.15 -2.13
CA GLY A 171 -1.29 9.49 -0.83
C GLY A 171 0.01 9.76 -0.07
N PHE A 172 1.15 9.64 -0.74
CA PHE A 172 2.47 9.84 -0.13
C PHE A 172 2.73 11.31 0.23
N ALA A 173 2.36 12.23 -0.64
CA ALA A 173 2.48 13.66 -0.38
C ALA A 173 1.57 14.09 0.77
N ALA A 174 0.35 13.55 0.86
CA ALA A 174 -0.55 13.80 1.98
C ALA A 174 0.07 13.28 3.29
N ALA A 175 0.72 12.13 3.27
CA ALA A 175 1.41 11.58 4.44
C ALA A 175 2.58 12.48 4.88
N CYS A 176 3.38 12.99 3.93
CA CYS A 176 4.44 13.95 4.24
C CYS A 176 3.89 15.23 4.89
N VAL A 177 2.79 15.78 4.35
CA VAL A 177 2.12 16.97 4.93
C VAL A 177 1.60 16.67 6.33
N GLU A 178 0.92 15.55 6.53
CA GLU A 178 0.37 15.16 7.83
C GLU A 178 1.45 14.85 8.87
N SER A 179 2.60 14.29 8.46
CA SER A 179 3.77 14.11 9.32
C SER A 179 4.34 15.45 9.78
N GLU A 180 4.56 16.40 8.86
CA GLU A 180 5.08 17.73 9.18
C GLU A 180 4.13 18.50 10.11
N LEU A 181 2.81 18.38 9.90
CA LEU A 181 1.80 18.97 10.77
C LEU A 181 1.75 18.31 12.16
N ALA A 182 1.93 16.99 12.22
CA ALA A 182 2.01 16.27 13.50
C ALA A 182 3.27 16.67 14.29
N GLN A 183 4.38 16.77 13.58
CA GLN A 183 5.69 17.02 14.13
C GLN A 183 6.60 17.69 13.09
N PRO A 184 6.88 18.99 13.24
CA PRO A 184 7.73 19.71 12.32
C PRO A 184 9.13 19.09 12.21
N GLN A 185 9.67 19.06 10.99
CA GLN A 185 10.96 18.47 10.66
C GLN A 185 11.05 16.96 10.90
N SER A 186 9.91 16.27 11.03
CA SER A 186 9.89 14.82 11.12
C SER A 186 10.21 14.17 9.78
N SER A 187 10.86 13.01 9.86
CA SER A 187 11.06 12.16 8.70
C SER A 187 9.80 11.34 8.45
N THR A 188 9.33 11.34 7.20
CA THR A 188 8.19 10.51 6.79
C THR A 188 8.68 9.17 6.27
N VAL A 189 8.17 8.09 6.87
CA VAL A 189 8.43 6.71 6.46
C VAL A 189 7.14 6.14 5.88
N ILE A 190 7.23 5.48 4.72
CA ILE A 190 6.10 4.79 4.11
C ILE A 190 6.44 3.31 3.98
N HIS A 191 5.61 2.46 4.59
CA HIS A 191 5.61 1.02 4.42
C HIS A 191 4.62 0.64 3.32
N THR A 192 5.13 -0.02 2.29
CA THR A 192 4.33 -0.48 1.15
C THR A 192 4.77 -1.88 0.70
N GLY A 193 4.11 -2.41 -0.33
CA GLY A 193 4.48 -3.65 -1.00
C GLY A 193 3.92 -3.69 -2.43
N PHE A 194 3.50 -4.87 -2.86
CA PHE A 194 2.91 -5.10 -4.19
C PHE A 194 1.46 -4.59 -4.30
N TRP A 195 1.26 -3.29 -4.04
CA TRP A 195 -0.01 -2.59 -4.16
C TRP A 195 -0.64 -2.79 -5.54
N GLY A 196 -1.90 -3.22 -5.57
CA GLY A 196 -2.67 -3.47 -6.79
C GLY A 196 -2.22 -4.68 -7.63
N CYS A 197 -1.26 -5.48 -7.18
CA CYS A 197 -0.68 -6.56 -8.00
C CYS A 197 -1.27 -7.97 -7.72
N GLY A 198 -2.14 -8.09 -6.70
CA GLY A 198 -2.84 -9.34 -6.36
C GLY A 198 -4.16 -9.44 -7.11
N ALA A 199 -5.27 -9.27 -6.39
CA ALA A 199 -6.63 -9.39 -6.95
C ALA A 199 -6.88 -8.45 -8.15
N TYR A 200 -6.19 -7.30 -8.19
CA TYR A 200 -6.35 -6.28 -9.23
C TYR A 200 -5.49 -6.53 -10.48
N GLY A 201 -4.56 -7.48 -10.44
CA GLY A 201 -3.79 -7.90 -11.62
C GLY A 201 -2.75 -6.89 -12.11
N GLY A 202 -2.37 -5.92 -11.29
CA GLY A 202 -1.35 -4.93 -11.64
C GLY A 202 0.01 -5.55 -11.95
N ASN A 203 0.72 -4.99 -12.92
CA ASN A 203 2.08 -5.43 -13.26
C ASN A 203 3.05 -5.06 -12.13
N ARG A 204 3.66 -6.07 -11.49
CA ARG A 204 4.55 -5.85 -10.33
C ARG A 204 5.70 -4.90 -10.61
N VAL A 205 6.33 -4.95 -11.79
CA VAL A 205 7.47 -4.07 -12.10
C VAL A 205 6.99 -2.63 -12.28
N LEU A 206 5.93 -2.42 -13.07
CA LEU A 206 5.37 -1.08 -13.31
C LEU A 206 4.83 -0.45 -12.02
N MET A 207 4.03 -1.19 -11.24
CA MET A 207 3.43 -0.69 -10.01
C MET A 207 4.50 -0.29 -8.99
N VAL A 208 5.59 -1.07 -8.89
CA VAL A 208 6.72 -0.72 -8.03
C VAL A 208 7.47 0.50 -8.56
N LEU A 209 7.76 0.54 -9.86
CA LEU A 209 8.42 1.67 -10.51
C LEU A 209 7.69 2.99 -10.22
N LEU A 210 6.36 3.00 -10.34
CA LEU A 210 5.54 4.18 -10.10
C LEU A 210 5.44 4.55 -8.62
N GLN A 211 5.46 3.58 -7.70
CA GLN A 211 5.57 3.86 -6.26
C GLN A 211 6.94 4.49 -5.90
N LEU A 212 8.04 3.99 -6.48
CA LEU A 212 9.38 4.58 -6.30
C LEU A 212 9.43 6.03 -6.79
N LEU A 213 8.85 6.28 -7.97
CA LEU A 213 8.75 7.63 -8.52
C LEU A 213 7.84 8.53 -7.67
N ALA A 214 6.69 8.03 -7.20
CA ALA A 214 5.80 8.76 -6.31
C ALA A 214 6.48 9.16 -5.00
N ALA A 215 7.21 8.24 -4.36
CA ALA A 215 7.92 8.51 -3.11
C ALA A 215 8.98 9.59 -3.29
N ARG A 216 9.69 9.57 -4.42
CA ARG A 216 10.63 10.63 -4.82
C ARG A 216 9.93 11.98 -4.97
N LEU A 217 8.86 12.05 -5.76
CA LEU A 217 8.14 13.29 -6.02
C LEU A 217 7.51 13.87 -4.75
N ALA A 218 7.09 13.02 -3.81
CA ALA A 218 6.47 13.41 -2.56
C ALA A 218 7.47 13.81 -1.46
N GLY A 219 8.78 13.61 -1.67
CA GLY A 219 9.79 13.90 -0.64
C GLY A 219 9.79 12.92 0.54
N VAL A 220 9.41 11.66 0.31
CA VAL A 220 9.39 10.61 1.33
C VAL A 220 10.82 10.28 1.77
N THR A 221 11.09 10.33 3.08
CA THR A 221 12.44 10.06 3.62
C THR A 221 12.85 8.62 3.44
N TRP A 222 12.00 7.70 3.89
CA TRP A 222 12.24 6.27 3.82
C TRP A 222 11.05 5.56 3.18
N LEU A 223 11.31 4.76 2.15
CA LEU A 223 10.34 3.85 1.59
C LEU A 223 10.72 2.43 2.01
N ILE A 224 9.92 1.82 2.87
CA ILE A 224 10.09 0.45 3.32
C ILE A 224 9.24 -0.44 2.42
N PHE A 225 9.89 -1.24 1.59
CA PHE A 225 9.21 -2.11 0.64
C PHE A 225 9.21 -3.55 1.14
N HIS A 226 8.01 -4.04 1.48
CA HIS A 226 7.75 -5.40 1.93
C HIS A 226 7.44 -6.30 0.73
N THR A 227 8.30 -7.28 0.48
CA THR A 227 8.15 -8.22 -0.65
C THR A 227 7.36 -9.47 -0.29
N GLY A 228 7.11 -9.72 1.00
CA GLY A 228 6.31 -10.85 1.50
C GLY A 228 6.97 -12.22 1.38
N ALA A 229 8.10 -12.33 0.68
CA ALA A 229 8.94 -13.52 0.61
C ALA A 229 10.38 -13.15 0.21
N ALA A 230 11.36 -13.93 0.69
CA ALA A 230 12.78 -13.65 0.47
C ALA A 230 13.22 -13.67 -1.01
N ASP A 231 12.51 -14.41 -1.86
CA ASP A 231 12.77 -14.57 -3.29
C ASP A 231 11.94 -13.62 -4.18
N ALA A 232 11.01 -12.85 -3.61
CA ALA A 232 10.11 -11.97 -4.35
C ALA A 232 10.72 -10.60 -4.72
N ASN A 233 12.05 -10.42 -4.58
CA ASN A 233 12.72 -9.11 -4.76
C ASN A 233 12.95 -8.73 -6.23
N GLN A 234 12.80 -9.66 -7.18
CA GLN A 234 13.12 -9.42 -8.60
C GLN A 234 12.37 -8.21 -9.20
N PRO A 235 11.03 -8.06 -9.04
CA PRO A 235 10.34 -6.92 -9.63
C PRO A 235 10.78 -5.57 -9.06
N LEU A 236 11.15 -5.53 -7.77
CA LEU A 236 11.67 -4.34 -7.13
C LEU A 236 13.03 -3.95 -7.70
N SER A 237 13.95 -4.90 -7.80
CA SER A 237 15.28 -4.67 -8.37
C SER A 237 15.19 -4.20 -9.84
N GLU A 238 14.30 -4.80 -10.62
CA GLU A 238 14.05 -4.40 -12.01
C GLU A 238 13.49 -2.98 -12.10
N ALA A 239 12.48 -2.65 -11.30
CA ALA A 239 11.89 -1.32 -11.24
C ALA A 239 12.92 -0.25 -10.84
N GLN A 240 13.78 -0.52 -9.86
CA GLN A 240 14.87 0.37 -9.48
C GLN A 240 15.85 0.61 -10.64
N GLY A 241 16.27 -0.47 -11.32
CA GLY A 241 17.17 -0.38 -12.45
C GLY A 241 16.56 0.36 -13.64
N ILE A 242 15.25 0.26 -13.85
CA ILE A 242 14.53 1.06 -14.84
C ILE A 242 14.51 2.53 -14.43
N LEU A 243 14.10 2.84 -13.20
CA LEU A 243 14.02 4.22 -12.72
C LEU A 243 15.37 4.94 -12.79
N GLN A 244 16.45 4.27 -12.37
CA GLN A 244 17.81 4.81 -12.42
C GLN A 244 18.24 5.12 -13.86
N ARG A 245 17.94 4.23 -14.82
CA ARG A 245 18.24 4.46 -16.25
C ARG A 245 17.42 5.59 -16.85
N LEU A 246 16.15 5.71 -16.45
CA LEU A 246 15.26 6.75 -16.97
C LEU A 246 15.64 8.14 -16.47
N LEU A 247 16.03 8.26 -15.21
CA LEU A 247 16.31 9.56 -14.59
C LEU A 247 17.75 10.03 -14.83
N GLY A 248 18.72 9.12 -15.02
CA GLY A 248 20.09 9.50 -15.34
C GLY A 248 20.68 10.51 -14.34
N SER A 249 21.36 11.55 -14.84
CA SER A 249 22.03 12.60 -14.06
C SER A 249 21.51 14.02 -14.33
N VAL A 250 20.30 14.17 -14.88
CA VAL A 250 19.77 15.48 -15.30
C VAL A 250 18.29 15.61 -14.97
N ASP A 251 17.86 16.80 -14.58
CA ASP A 251 16.45 17.16 -14.44
C ASP A 251 15.69 16.85 -15.74
N ARG A 252 14.65 16.02 -15.62
CA ARG A 252 13.77 15.61 -16.73
C ARG A 252 12.34 16.02 -16.42
N SER A 253 11.62 16.43 -17.47
CA SER A 253 10.16 16.59 -17.42
C SER A 253 9.51 15.29 -16.93
N LEU A 254 8.50 15.42 -16.06
CA LEU A 254 7.73 14.27 -15.63
C LEU A 254 7.00 13.64 -16.82
N ASP A 255 6.47 14.44 -17.73
CA ASP A 255 5.76 13.94 -18.91
C ASP A 255 6.66 13.11 -19.82
N ASP A 256 7.89 13.56 -20.08
CA ASP A 256 8.87 12.79 -20.86
C ASP A 256 9.22 11.47 -20.16
N THR A 257 9.27 11.49 -18.82
CA THR A 257 9.50 10.29 -18.02
C THR A 257 8.34 9.30 -18.16
N LEU A 258 7.09 9.77 -18.09
CA LEU A 258 5.91 8.93 -18.26
C LEU A 258 5.80 8.35 -19.67
N VAL A 259 6.09 9.13 -20.71
CA VAL A 259 6.15 8.65 -22.10
C VAL A 259 7.22 7.57 -22.26
N ALA A 260 8.40 7.75 -21.64
CA ALA A 260 9.46 6.75 -21.66
C ALA A 260 9.06 5.47 -20.91
N ILE A 261 8.31 5.56 -19.82
CA ILE A 261 7.76 4.39 -19.11
C ILE A 261 6.73 3.67 -19.98
N GLN A 262 5.82 4.41 -20.63
CA GLN A 262 4.83 3.83 -21.54
C GLN A 262 5.50 3.07 -22.69
N ALA A 263 6.59 3.60 -23.24
CA ALA A 263 7.34 2.98 -24.32
C ALA A 263 8.01 1.63 -23.93
N LEU A 264 8.06 1.28 -22.64
CA LEU A 264 8.49 -0.04 -22.18
C LEU A 264 7.41 -1.11 -22.36
N ASP A 265 6.19 -0.72 -22.74
CA ASP A 265 5.07 -1.60 -23.14
C ASP A 265 4.72 -2.67 -22.09
N PHE A 266 4.71 -2.25 -20.82
CA PHE A 266 4.25 -3.12 -19.73
C PHE A 266 2.84 -3.60 -20.00
N GLN A 267 2.61 -4.89 -19.72
CA GLN A 267 1.31 -5.53 -19.87
C GLN A 267 0.65 -5.68 -18.50
N TRP A 268 -0.67 -5.45 -18.47
CA TRP A 268 -1.52 -5.87 -17.36
C TRP A 268 -1.34 -7.37 -17.09
N GLY A 269 -1.29 -7.72 -15.81
CA GLY A 269 -1.28 -9.10 -15.36
C GLY A 269 -2.68 -9.68 -15.28
N VAL A 270 -2.78 -10.87 -14.68
CA VAL A 270 -4.06 -11.50 -14.34
C VAL A 270 -4.25 -11.40 -12.84
N GLY A 271 -5.40 -10.91 -12.41
CA GLY A 271 -5.77 -10.90 -11.01
C GLY A 271 -5.78 -12.33 -10.45
N ASP A 272 -5.17 -12.54 -9.29
CA ASP A 272 -5.12 -13.86 -8.66
C ASP A 272 -6.47 -14.28 -8.04
N GLY A 273 -7.43 -13.36 -8.00
CA GLY A 273 -8.78 -13.59 -7.49
C GLY A 273 -8.78 -14.04 -6.04
N ASN A 274 -7.78 -13.59 -5.26
CA ASN A 274 -7.63 -13.93 -3.84
C ASN A 274 -8.95 -14.08 -3.12
#